data_AF-A0A089QNJ9-F1
#
_entry.id   AF-A0A089QNJ9-F1
#
_cell.length_a   1.000
_cell.length_b   1.000
_cell.length_c   1.000
_cell.angle_alpha   90.00
_cell.angle_beta   90.00
_cell.angle_gamma   90.00
#
_symmetry.space_group_name_H-M   'P 1'
#
loop_
_entity.id
_entity.type
_entity.pdbx_description
1 polymer ?
#
loop_
_entity_poly.entity_id
_entity_poly.type
_entity_poly.pdbx_seq_one_letter_code
_entity_poly.pdbx_strand_id
1 'polypeptide(L)' 'MLLEGEVTVTPEGGEPVKFGEGDLVVFPAGMDCRWDVHKAVRKHYRFGD' A
#
# COMPACT_ATOMS: atom_id res chain seq x y z
N MET A 1 -0.55 -7.87 3.03
CA MET A 1 0.48 -8.60 2.26
C MET A 1 0.12 -8.54 0.79
N LEU A 2 1.03 -8.06 -0.06
CA LEU A 2 0.84 -8.09 -1.51
C LEU A 2 1.24 -9.46 -2.05
N LEU A 3 0.34 -10.06 -2.83
CA LEU A 3 0.56 -11.32 -3.53
C LEU A 3 1.09 -11.07 -4.94
N GLU A 4 0.64 -10.00 -5.59
CA GLU A 4 1.06 -9.54 -6.91
C GLU A 4 0.89 -8.01 -6.97
N GLY A 5 1.69 -7.34 -7.80
CA GLY A 5 1.53 -5.92 -8.14
C GLY A 5 2.75 -5.06 -7.83
N GLU A 6 2.65 -3.79 -8.22
CA GLU A 6 3.66 -2.76 -8.02
C GLU A 6 2.96 -1.42 -7.79
N VAL A 7 3.24 -0.78 -6.64
CA VAL A 7 2.50 0.39 -6.18
C VAL A 7 3.46 1.43 -5.61
N THR A 8 3.14 2.71 -5.82
CA THR A 8 3.66 3.82 -5.03
C THR A 8 2.52 4.42 -4.21
N VAL A 9 2.71 4.55 -2.91
CA VAL A 9 1.79 5.26 -2.02
C VAL A 9 2.44 6.56 -1.55
N THR A 10 1.68 7.64 -1.56
CA THR A 10 2.11 8.92 -1.01
C THR A 10 1.16 9.30 0.14
N PRO A 11 1.63 9.26 1.40
CA PRO A 11 0.88 9.81 2.54
C PRO A 11 0.70 11.32 2.37
N GLU A 12 -0.40 11.88 2.89
CA GLU A 12 -0.56 13.34 2.90
C GLU A 12 0.58 14.00 3.70
N GLY A 13 1.28 14.97 3.07
CA GLY A 13 2.44 15.65 3.66
C GLY A 13 3.69 14.79 3.85
N GLY A 14 3.69 13.55 3.35
CA GLY A 14 4.80 12.60 3.46
C GLY A 14 5.48 12.30 2.13
N GLU A 15 6.62 11.63 2.21
CA GLU A 15 7.37 11.17 1.03
C GLU A 15 6.74 9.90 0.42
N PRO A 16 6.80 9.73 -0.92
CA PRO A 16 6.32 8.51 -1.58
C PRO A 16 7.08 7.25 -1.15
N VAL A 17 6.34 6.17 -0.95
CA VAL A 17 6.85 4.84 -0.57
C VAL A 17 6.46 3.83 -1.65
N LYS A 18 7.42 3.02 -2.10
CA LYS A 18 7.20 1.96 -3.09
C LYS A 18 7.15 0.60 -2.40
N PHE A 19 6.23 -0.26 -2.84
CA PHE A 19 6.12 -1.65 -2.41
C PHE A 19 5.52 -2.53 -3.51
N GLY A 20 5.74 -3.83 -3.42
CA GLY A 20 5.33 -4.82 -4.41
C GLY A 20 5.04 -6.20 -3.83
N GLU A 21 5.05 -7.20 -4.69
CA GLU A 21 4.86 -8.61 -4.32
C GLU A 21 5.77 -9.04 -3.17
N GLY A 22 5.19 -9.72 -2.17
CA GLY A 22 5.87 -10.19 -0.97
C GLY A 22 5.84 -9.20 0.20
N ASP A 23 5.59 -7.91 -0.05
CA ASP A 23 5.63 -6.91 1.00
C ASP A 23 4.41 -6.97 1.92
N LEU A 24 4.67 -6.90 3.23
CA LEU A 24 3.66 -6.60 4.24
C LEU A 24 3.65 -5.10 4.52
N VAL A 25 2.54 -4.45 4.19
CA VAL A 25 2.34 -3.02 4.41
C VAL A 25 1.22 -2.79 5.41
N VAL A 26 1.45 -1.88 6.35
CA VAL A 26 0.50 -1.48 7.39
C VAL A 26 0.15 -0.02 7.21
N PHE A 27 -1.15 0.28 7.22
CA PHE A 27 -1.68 1.64 7.15
C PHE A 27 -2.29 1.98 8.51
N PRO A 28 -1.75 2.98 9.24
CA PRO A 28 -2.34 3.46 10.49
C PRO A 28 -3.80 3.89 10.29
N ALA A 29 -4.62 3.68 11.33
CA ALA A 29 -6.00 4.14 11.32
C ALA A 29 -6.07 5.67 11.13
N GLY A 30 -6.93 6.12 10.23
CA GLY A 30 -7.09 7.54 9.90
C GLY A 30 -5.99 8.12 9.00
N MET A 31 -5.07 7.31 8.47
CA MET A 31 -4.12 7.78 7.46
C MET A 31 -4.83 8.06 6.13
N ASP A 32 -4.67 9.27 5.62
CA ASP A 32 -4.99 9.63 4.25
C ASP A 32 -3.76 9.47 3.34
N CYS A 33 -3.95 8.81 2.20
CA CYS A 33 -2.88 8.59 1.24
C CYS A 33 -3.43 8.37 -0.18
N ARG A 34 -2.61 8.69 -1.18
CA ARG A 34 -2.89 8.40 -2.59
C ARG A 34 -2.12 7.17 -3.03
N TRP A 35 -2.80 6.29 -3.77
CA TRP A 35 -2.19 5.14 -4.42
C TRP A 35 -2.00 5.42 -5.90
N ASP A 36 -0.78 5.17 -6.39
CA ASP A 36 -0.47 5.06 -7.81
C ASP A 36 -0.12 3.60 -8.13
N VAL A 37 -0.97 2.97 -8.95
CA VAL A 37 -0.94 1.53 -9.21
C VAL A 37 -0.32 1.30 -10.58
N HIS A 38 0.93 0.84 -10.58
CA HIS A 38 1.73 0.62 -11.80
C HIS A 38 1.44 -0.74 -12.43
N LYS A 39 1.12 -1.74 -11.61
CA LYS A 39 0.68 -3.09 -12.02
C LYS A 39 -0.51 -3.52 -11.17
N ALA A 40 -1.42 -4.32 -11.77
CA ALA A 40 -2.61 -4.81 -11.10
C ALA A 40 -2.25 -5.48 -9.76
N VAL A 41 -3.00 -5.14 -8.71
CA VAL A 41 -2.71 -5.57 -7.34
C VAL A 41 -3.61 -6.73 -6.95
N ARG A 42 -2.99 -7.79 -6.42
CA ARG A 42 -3.68 -8.82 -5.64
C ARG A 42 -3.10 -8.82 -4.24
N LYS A 43 -3.95 -8.72 -3.21
CA LYS A 43 -3.50 -8.61 -1.82
C LYS A 43 -4.41 -9.35 -0.86
N HIS A 44 -3.81 -9.83 0.24
CA HIS A 44 -4.54 -10.13 1.46
C HIS A 44 -4.57 -8.88 2.35
N TYR A 45 -5.75 -8.53 2.82
CA TYR A 45 -5.98 -7.42 3.75
C TYR A 45 -6.64 -7.93 5.03
N ARG A 46 -6.33 -7.27 6.15
CA ARG A 46 -7.05 -7.37 7.42
C ARG A 46 -7.34 -5.95 7.86
N PHE A 47 -8.61 -5.67 8.15
CA PHE A 47 -9.02 -4.41 8.77
C PHE A 47 -9.09 -4.60 10.28
N GLY A 48 -8.57 -3.63 11.04
CA GLY A 48 -8.48 -3.74 12.49
C GLY A 48 -7.51 -4.81 12.97
N ASP A 49 -7.60 -5.09 14.26
CA ASP A 49 -7.08 -6.33 14.86
C ASP A 49 -8.08 -7.47 14.72
#